data_AF-A0AB74R3Q2-F1
#
_entry.id   AF-A0AB74R3Q2-F1
#
_cell.length_a   1.000
_cell.length_b   1.000
_cell.length_c   1.000
_cell.angle_alpha   90.00
_cell.angle_beta   90.00
_cell.angle_gamma   90.00
#
_symmetry.space_group_name_H-M   'P 1'
#
loop_
_entity.id
_entity.type
_entity.pdbx_description
1 polymer ?
#
loop_
_entity_poly.entity_id
_entity_poly.type
_entity_poly.pdbx_seq_one_letter_code
_entity_poly.pdbx_strand_id
1 'polypeptide(L)'
;MNKSYIPKYTHKFPTNLPHGDKKYTLTYIRRMISEFVYDMGNLENNPFTFPEVQTLLDGITVGGHKLSDQNQILNIKSSWDYIIKLSNKENLSLNKDTICSIHKIVAKDEALIVGDFRNGNIGIAGTTQYECIEATLLNNLFISDISIINKITNPLEKAIIINLWLSYCQFFYDGNKRTARLTSNLILISNDIGVLSIPAKHKQEYNTLMLNFYETLEADEVIKFLLEKCITFFDGYNYKSYKELFKNGN
;
A
#
# COMPACT_ATOMS: atom_id res chain seq x y z
N MET A 1 -20.76 -20.78 4.81
CA MET A 1 -19.65 -20.21 4.00
C MET A 1 -19.19 -18.94 4.68
N ASN A 2 -17.89 -18.79 4.96
CA ASN A 2 -17.39 -17.55 5.53
C ASN A 2 -17.59 -16.41 4.50
N LYS A 3 -18.10 -15.26 4.96
CA LYS A 3 -18.26 -14.06 4.13
C LYS A 3 -16.86 -13.62 3.66
N SER A 4 -16.67 -13.50 2.35
CA SER A 4 -15.44 -12.98 1.75
C SER A 4 -15.52 -11.47 1.62
N TYR A 5 -14.38 -10.80 1.76
CA TYR A 5 -14.27 -9.34 1.68
C TYR A 5 -13.34 -8.91 0.55
N ILE A 6 -13.13 -9.78 -0.44
CA ILE A 6 -12.46 -9.41 -1.68
C ILE A 6 -13.21 -8.23 -2.33
N PRO A 7 -12.51 -7.14 -2.70
CA PRO A 7 -13.09 -6.00 -3.39
C PRO A 7 -13.94 -6.44 -4.58
N LYS A 8 -15.09 -5.81 -4.78
CA LYS A 8 -15.94 -6.04 -5.95
C LYS A 8 -15.53 -5.09 -7.08
N TYR A 9 -15.26 -5.62 -8.26
CA TYR A 9 -14.84 -4.82 -9.41
C TYR A 9 -15.20 -5.51 -10.72
N THR A 10 -15.45 -4.70 -11.74
CA THR A 10 -15.65 -5.15 -13.13
C THR A 10 -14.50 -4.72 -14.05
N HIS A 11 -13.63 -3.83 -13.57
CA HIS A 11 -12.46 -3.33 -14.27
C HIS A 11 -11.61 -4.47 -14.86
N LYS A 12 -11.19 -4.30 -16.11
CA LYS A 12 -10.33 -5.25 -16.83
C LYS A 12 -8.90 -4.73 -16.83
N PHE A 13 -8.03 -5.42 -16.10
CA PHE A 13 -6.61 -5.09 -16.05
C PHE A 13 -5.93 -5.43 -17.38
N PRO A 14 -4.95 -4.62 -17.83
CA PRO A 14 -4.17 -4.92 -19.03
C PRO A 14 -3.41 -6.24 -18.85
N THR A 15 -3.42 -7.09 -19.87
CA THR A 15 -2.74 -8.39 -19.86
C THR A 15 -1.26 -8.28 -20.23
N ASN A 16 -0.91 -7.37 -21.14
CA ASN A 16 0.47 -7.09 -21.53
C ASN A 16 1.02 -5.99 -20.61
N LEU A 17 1.72 -6.40 -19.56
CA LEU A 17 2.32 -5.47 -18.61
C LEU A 17 3.74 -5.09 -19.08
N PRO A 18 4.15 -3.83 -18.87
CA PRO A 18 5.53 -3.43 -19.11
C PRO A 18 6.44 -4.04 -18.02
N HIS A 19 7.70 -4.24 -18.37
CA HIS A 19 8.71 -4.71 -17.43
C HIS A 19 9.93 -3.80 -17.49
N GLY A 20 10.30 -3.26 -16.34
CA GLY A 20 11.49 -2.46 -16.15
C GLY A 20 12.74 -3.32 -15.97
N ASP A 21 13.90 -2.73 -16.21
CA ASP A 21 15.15 -3.27 -15.70
C ASP A 21 15.17 -3.17 -14.16
N LYS A 22 15.39 -4.30 -13.46
CA LYS A 22 15.37 -4.36 -11.98
C LYS A 22 16.28 -3.31 -11.35
N LYS A 23 17.51 -3.17 -11.85
CA LYS A 23 18.51 -2.27 -11.27
C LYS A 23 18.10 -0.82 -11.48
N TYR A 24 17.58 -0.49 -12.66
CA TYR A 24 17.03 0.82 -12.97
C TYR A 24 15.84 1.16 -12.07
N THR A 25 14.85 0.27 -11.98
CA THR A 25 13.66 0.41 -11.13
C THR A 25 14.05 0.69 -9.67
N LEU A 26 14.94 -0.12 -9.10
CA LEU A 26 15.41 0.08 -7.72
C LEU A 26 16.20 1.38 -7.55
N THR A 27 16.93 1.83 -8.57
CA THR A 27 17.66 3.11 -8.53
C THR A 27 16.68 4.28 -8.53
N TYR A 28 15.65 4.23 -9.38
CA TYR A 28 14.58 5.24 -9.39
C TYR A 28 13.88 5.32 -8.03
N ILE A 29 13.47 4.17 -7.47
CA ILE A 29 12.77 4.11 -6.19
C ILE A 29 13.61 4.71 -5.06
N ARG A 30 14.92 4.40 -5.02
CA ARG A 30 15.83 4.99 -4.02
C ARG A 30 15.96 6.50 -4.17
N ARG A 31 15.94 7.04 -5.39
CA ARG A 31 15.99 8.49 -5.63
C ARG A 31 14.70 9.20 -5.23
N MET A 32 13.56 8.54 -5.39
CA MET A 32 12.23 9.07 -5.06
C MET A 32 11.80 8.77 -3.62
N ILE A 33 12.66 8.16 -2.81
CA ILE A 33 12.28 7.62 -1.50
C ILE A 33 11.70 8.68 -0.57
N SER A 34 12.27 9.89 -0.56
CA SER A 34 11.78 10.99 0.28
C SER A 34 10.37 11.41 -0.11
N GLU A 35 10.04 11.36 -1.41
CA GLU A 35 8.70 11.69 -1.91
C GLU A 35 7.69 10.62 -1.50
N PHE A 36 8.05 9.34 -1.65
CA PHE A 36 7.18 8.24 -1.23
C PHE A 36 6.94 8.20 0.28
N VAL A 37 7.96 8.54 1.07
CA VAL A 37 7.84 8.67 2.52
C VAL A 37 6.93 9.84 2.88
N TYR A 38 7.14 11.01 2.27
CA TYR A 38 6.33 12.19 2.48
C TYR A 38 4.86 11.97 2.08
N ASP A 39 4.60 11.44 0.89
CA ASP A 39 3.25 11.14 0.41
C ASP A 39 2.52 10.20 1.38
N MET A 40 3.19 9.14 1.81
CA MET A 40 2.60 8.16 2.74
C MET A 40 2.34 8.76 4.13
N GLY A 41 3.25 9.58 4.65
CA GLY A 41 3.03 10.30 5.92
C GLY A 41 1.91 11.34 5.80
N ASN A 42 1.86 12.08 4.69
CA ASN A 42 0.84 13.10 4.44
C ASN A 42 -0.57 12.50 4.43
N LEU A 43 -0.76 11.30 3.86
CA LEU A 43 -2.04 10.59 3.89
C LEU A 43 -2.55 10.31 5.31
N GLU A 44 -1.65 10.09 6.27
CA GLU A 44 -1.98 9.87 7.68
C GLU A 44 -2.04 11.18 8.49
N ASN A 45 -1.99 12.34 7.81
CA ASN A 45 -1.95 13.68 8.41
C ASN A 45 -0.69 13.97 9.24
N ASN A 46 0.43 13.33 8.92
CA ASN A 46 1.71 13.68 9.53
C ASN A 46 2.08 15.15 9.20
N PRO A 47 2.50 15.96 10.18
CA PRO A 47 2.71 17.39 10.00
C PRO A 47 4.02 17.76 9.29
N PHE A 48 4.93 16.80 9.08
CA PHE A 48 6.20 17.08 8.42
C PHE A 48 5.99 17.52 6.97
N THR A 49 6.61 18.64 6.61
CA THR A 49 6.73 19.10 5.22
C THR A 49 7.75 18.25 4.46
N PHE A 50 7.71 18.29 3.13
CA PHE A 50 8.64 17.53 2.31
C PHE A 50 10.13 17.84 2.60
N PRO A 51 10.57 19.11 2.75
CA PRO A 51 11.96 19.40 3.13
C PRO A 51 12.35 18.88 4.52
N GLU A 52 11.42 18.88 5.48
CA GLU A 52 11.67 18.32 6.81
C GLU A 52 11.80 16.79 6.76
N VAL A 53 10.98 16.11 5.94
CA VAL A 53 11.15 14.68 5.67
C VAL A 53 12.55 14.43 5.10
N GLN A 54 13.00 15.18 4.09
CA GLN A 54 14.36 15.03 3.54
C GLN A 54 15.44 15.19 4.62
N THR A 55 15.34 16.26 5.42
CA THR A 55 16.26 16.53 6.54
C THR A 55 16.31 15.35 7.52
N LEU A 56 15.15 14.79 7.86
CA LEU A 56 15.06 13.64 8.75
C LEU A 56 15.65 12.37 8.14
N LEU A 57 15.45 12.14 6.84
CA LEU A 57 16.02 10.99 6.13
C LEU A 57 17.55 11.09 5.95
N ASP A 58 18.10 12.30 5.99
CA ASP A 58 19.55 12.54 6.04
C ASP A 58 20.14 12.32 7.46
N GLY A 59 19.29 11.94 8.43
CA GLY A 59 19.69 11.64 9.81
C GLY A 59 19.75 12.87 10.71
N ILE A 60 19.16 14.00 10.30
CA ILE A 60 19.16 15.25 11.05
C ILE A 60 17.79 15.43 11.71
N THR A 61 17.78 15.76 13.01
CA THR A 61 16.54 15.99 13.75
C THR A 61 15.87 17.31 13.33
N VAL A 62 14.54 17.33 13.29
CA VAL A 62 13.72 18.52 13.02
C VAL A 62 12.96 18.91 14.28
N GLY A 63 13.14 20.14 14.76
CA GLY A 63 12.46 20.65 15.95
C GLY A 63 10.99 21.03 15.69
N GLY A 64 10.20 21.13 16.75
CA GLY A 64 8.81 21.62 16.69
C GLY A 64 7.74 20.56 16.41
N HIS A 65 8.13 19.29 16.23
CA HIS A 65 7.20 18.18 16.00
C HIS A 65 7.19 17.18 17.17
N LYS A 66 6.14 16.36 17.26
CA LYS A 66 6.09 15.28 18.25
C LYS A 66 7.06 14.16 17.85
N LEU A 67 7.61 13.48 18.86
CA LEU A 67 8.42 12.28 18.63
C LEU A 67 7.65 11.18 17.87
N SER A 68 6.35 11.05 18.12
CA SER A 68 5.48 10.10 17.39
C SER A 68 5.44 10.40 15.90
N ASP A 69 5.37 11.69 15.52
CA ASP A 69 5.27 12.11 14.13
C ASP A 69 6.60 11.85 13.41
N GLN A 70 7.72 12.15 14.08
CA GLN A 70 9.06 11.83 13.57
C GLN A 70 9.25 10.32 13.40
N ASN A 71 8.88 9.52 14.41
CA ASN A 71 9.03 8.07 14.39
C ASN A 71 8.19 7.45 13.26
N GLN A 72 6.99 7.95 13.01
CA GLN A 72 6.16 7.48 11.90
C GLN A 72 6.86 7.65 10.55
N ILE A 73 7.50 8.80 10.30
CA ILE A 73 8.28 9.04 9.07
C ILE A 73 9.46 8.07 8.96
N LEU A 74 10.21 7.86 10.04
CA LEU A 74 11.33 6.92 10.09
C LEU A 74 10.89 5.45 9.90
N ASN A 75 9.74 5.07 10.45
CA ASN A 75 9.13 3.75 10.28
C ASN A 75 8.71 3.53 8.83
N ILE A 76 8.11 4.53 8.18
CA ILE A 76 7.76 4.47 6.76
C ILE A 76 9.02 4.27 5.91
N LYS A 77 10.09 5.04 6.16
CA LYS A 77 11.38 4.85 5.47
C LYS A 77 11.94 3.44 5.65
N SER A 78 11.99 2.97 6.90
CA SER A 78 12.50 1.64 7.25
C SER A 78 11.67 0.54 6.58
N SER A 79 10.37 0.74 6.45
CA SER A 79 9.45 -0.20 5.80
C SER A 79 9.68 -0.26 4.29
N TRP A 80 9.93 0.88 3.64
CA TRP A 80 10.34 0.92 2.24
C TRP A 80 11.65 0.16 2.00
N ASP A 81 12.68 0.40 2.84
CA ASP A 81 13.96 -0.31 2.74
C ASP A 81 13.77 -1.82 2.89
N TYR A 82 12.89 -2.22 3.82
CA TYR A 82 12.57 -3.61 4.06
C TYR A 82 11.88 -4.27 2.84
N ILE A 83 10.85 -3.65 2.26
CA ILE A 83 10.19 -4.24 1.07
C ILE A 83 11.10 -4.25 -0.15
N ILE A 84 11.98 -3.25 -0.32
CA ILE A 84 13.00 -3.25 -1.39
C ILE A 84 13.93 -4.44 -1.21
N LYS A 85 14.40 -4.69 0.02
CA LYS A 85 15.23 -5.87 0.34
C LYS A 85 14.47 -7.18 0.09
N LEU A 86 13.20 -7.27 0.49
CA LEU A 86 12.36 -8.45 0.26
C LEU A 86 12.11 -8.71 -1.23
N SER A 87 11.94 -7.66 -2.03
CA SER A 87 11.64 -7.76 -3.47
C SER A 87 12.79 -8.34 -4.32
N ASN A 88 13.98 -8.51 -3.72
CA ASN A 88 15.13 -9.16 -4.34
C ASN A 88 15.24 -10.65 -3.97
N LYS A 89 14.38 -11.15 -3.07
CA LYS A 89 14.38 -12.58 -2.74
C LYS A 89 13.68 -13.37 -3.84
N GLU A 90 14.30 -14.46 -4.24
CA GLU A 90 13.63 -15.47 -5.06
C GLU A 90 12.49 -16.11 -4.26
N ASN A 91 11.38 -16.43 -4.92
CA ASN A 91 10.23 -17.15 -4.35
C ASN A 91 9.53 -16.44 -3.17
N LEU A 92 9.27 -15.13 -3.31
CA LEU A 92 8.44 -14.40 -2.34
C LEU A 92 7.03 -15.04 -2.23
N SER A 93 6.72 -15.54 -1.04
CA SER A 93 5.37 -16.01 -0.70
C SER A 93 4.56 -14.89 -0.03
N LEU A 94 3.40 -14.58 -0.59
CA LEU A 94 2.45 -13.65 0.03
C LEU A 94 1.56 -14.42 1.02
N ASN A 95 1.91 -14.30 2.30
CA ASN A 95 1.25 -14.98 3.40
C ASN A 95 1.19 -14.08 4.65
N LYS A 96 0.64 -14.61 5.76
CA LYS A 96 0.48 -13.85 7.01
C LYS A 96 1.82 -13.35 7.54
N ASP A 97 2.85 -14.19 7.54
CA ASP A 97 4.18 -13.85 8.07
C ASP A 97 4.81 -12.71 7.28
N THR A 98 4.73 -12.74 5.94
CA THR A 98 5.23 -11.66 5.09
C THR A 98 4.53 -10.34 5.43
N ILE A 99 3.19 -10.33 5.46
CA ILE A 99 2.40 -9.10 5.72
C ILE A 99 2.63 -8.58 7.14
N CYS A 100 2.65 -9.49 8.14
CA CYS A 100 2.92 -9.13 9.52
C CYS A 100 4.35 -8.63 9.74
N SER A 101 5.33 -9.15 8.99
CA SER A 101 6.71 -8.66 9.04
C SER A 101 6.84 -7.23 8.51
N ILE A 102 6.06 -6.85 7.50
CA ILE A 102 5.95 -5.46 7.02
C ILE A 102 5.29 -4.61 8.11
N HIS A 103 4.14 -5.04 8.61
CA HIS A 103 3.40 -4.33 9.67
C HIS A 103 4.26 -4.08 10.91
N LYS A 104 5.12 -5.03 11.27
CA LYS A 104 6.03 -4.92 12.42
C LYS A 104 6.93 -3.69 12.38
N ILE A 105 7.30 -3.24 11.17
CA ILE A 105 8.12 -2.06 10.96
C ILE A 105 7.25 -0.83 10.80
N VAL A 106 6.15 -0.94 10.04
CA VAL A 106 5.23 0.16 9.73
C VAL A 106 4.64 0.78 10.98
N ALA A 107 4.16 -0.06 11.91
CA ALA A 107 3.40 0.39 13.07
C ALA A 107 4.21 0.27 14.38
N LYS A 108 5.54 0.20 14.28
CA LYS A 108 6.43 0.14 15.44
C LYS A 108 6.20 1.38 16.31
N ASP A 109 5.93 1.16 17.60
CA ASP A 109 5.64 2.21 18.58
C ASP A 109 4.35 3.02 18.30
N GLU A 110 3.50 2.57 17.36
CA GLU A 110 2.20 3.16 17.02
C GLU A 110 1.02 2.21 17.35
N ALA A 111 1.11 0.94 16.95
CA ALA A 111 0.02 -0.03 17.16
C ALA A 111 0.08 -0.71 18.54
N LEU A 112 -1.09 -1.02 19.11
CA LEU A 112 -1.21 -1.76 20.37
C LEU A 112 -0.64 -3.20 20.27
N ILE A 113 -0.82 -3.85 19.13
CA ILE A 113 -0.17 -5.12 18.79
C ILE A 113 0.57 -4.91 17.49
N VAL A 114 1.88 -5.16 17.51
CA VAL A 114 2.79 -4.95 16.39
C VAL A 114 3.16 -6.31 15.80
N GLY A 115 2.99 -6.46 14.49
CA GLY A 115 3.33 -7.70 13.77
C GLY A 115 2.41 -8.90 14.01
N ASP A 116 1.20 -8.70 14.50
CA ASP A 116 0.14 -9.72 14.51
C ASP A 116 -1.24 -9.05 14.45
N PHE A 117 -2.28 -9.81 14.16
CA PHE A 117 -3.65 -9.31 14.07
C PHE A 117 -4.17 -8.82 15.42
N ARG A 118 -5.05 -7.82 15.37
CA ARG A 118 -5.73 -7.32 16.57
C ARG A 118 -6.60 -8.39 17.20
N ASN A 119 -6.74 -8.34 18.52
CA ASN A 119 -7.62 -9.21 19.31
C ASN A 119 -8.85 -8.47 19.85
N GLY A 120 -9.06 -7.21 19.45
CA GLY A 120 -10.21 -6.38 19.81
C GLY A 120 -10.75 -5.59 18.63
N ASN A 121 -11.87 -4.90 18.85
CA ASN A 121 -12.55 -4.13 17.81
C ASN A 121 -11.90 -2.76 17.61
N ILE A 122 -11.97 -2.28 16.36
CA ILE A 122 -11.61 -0.93 15.96
C ILE A 122 -12.70 -0.38 15.03
N GLY A 123 -12.67 0.91 14.74
CA GLY A 123 -13.56 1.55 13.77
C GLY A 123 -12.78 2.31 12.72
N ILE A 124 -13.44 2.65 11.62
CA ILE A 124 -12.95 3.61 10.64
C ILE A 124 -13.73 4.91 10.83
N ALA A 125 -13.03 6.01 11.08
CA ALA A 125 -13.69 7.31 11.20
C ALA A 125 -14.24 7.77 9.84
N GLY A 126 -15.41 8.40 9.85
CA GLY A 126 -16.06 8.94 8.65
C GLY A 126 -16.89 7.96 7.84
N THR A 127 -17.03 6.70 8.28
CA THR A 127 -17.96 5.72 7.73
C THR A 127 -19.20 5.59 8.61
N THR A 128 -20.33 5.27 8.00
CA THR A 128 -21.65 5.15 8.63
C THR A 128 -22.19 3.73 8.62
N GLN A 129 -21.94 2.96 7.54
CA GLN A 129 -22.45 1.60 7.36
C GLN A 129 -21.34 0.54 7.46
N TYR A 130 -20.08 0.93 7.28
CA TYR A 130 -18.95 0.03 7.47
C TYR A 130 -18.90 -0.52 8.90
N GLU A 131 -18.98 -1.84 9.02
CA GLU A 131 -18.75 -2.58 10.25
C GLU A 131 -17.40 -3.28 10.17
N CYS A 132 -16.53 -3.00 11.13
CA CYS A 132 -15.24 -3.65 11.21
C CYS A 132 -15.42 -5.14 11.56
N ILE A 133 -14.61 -5.98 10.93
CA ILE A 133 -14.68 -7.44 11.07
C ILE A 133 -14.32 -7.82 12.51
N GLU A 134 -15.05 -8.75 13.13
CA GLU A 134 -14.72 -9.19 14.48
C GLU A 134 -13.31 -9.80 14.55
N ALA A 135 -12.56 -9.44 15.60
CA ALA A 135 -11.17 -9.87 15.76
C ALA A 135 -11.00 -11.40 15.75
N THR A 136 -11.96 -12.11 16.32
CA THR A 136 -12.01 -13.59 16.40
C THR A 136 -12.10 -14.26 15.03
N LEU A 137 -12.59 -13.56 14.00
CA LEU A 137 -12.76 -14.08 12.65
C LEU A 137 -11.57 -13.82 11.73
N LEU A 138 -10.66 -12.91 12.11
CA LEU A 138 -9.59 -12.40 11.24
C LEU A 138 -8.66 -13.49 10.71
N ASN A 139 -8.25 -14.46 11.53
CA ASN A 139 -7.35 -15.53 11.07
C ASN A 139 -8.03 -16.42 10.01
N ASN A 140 -9.28 -16.80 10.23
CA ASN A 140 -10.03 -17.64 9.29
C ASN A 140 -10.34 -16.89 7.98
N LEU A 141 -10.72 -15.62 8.10
CA LEU A 141 -10.91 -14.74 6.95
C LEU A 141 -9.63 -14.57 6.13
N PHE A 142 -8.51 -14.35 6.81
CA PHE A 142 -7.23 -14.19 6.14
C PHE A 142 -6.91 -15.44 5.31
N ILE A 143 -7.03 -16.63 5.91
CA ILE A 143 -6.78 -17.91 5.21
C ILE A 143 -7.68 -18.06 3.98
N SER A 144 -8.98 -17.75 4.09
CA SER A 144 -9.91 -17.90 2.96
C SER A 144 -9.59 -16.92 1.82
N ASP A 145 -9.49 -15.63 2.14
CA ASP A 145 -9.37 -14.58 1.14
C ASP A 145 -7.96 -14.53 0.52
N ILE A 146 -6.89 -14.75 1.31
CA ILE A 146 -5.53 -14.75 0.77
C ILE A 146 -5.33 -15.88 -0.26
N SER A 147 -6.04 -17.00 -0.10
CA SER A 147 -6.01 -18.10 -1.06
C SER A 147 -6.60 -17.72 -2.42
N ILE A 148 -7.61 -16.84 -2.42
CA ILE A 148 -8.25 -16.31 -3.63
C ILE A 148 -7.33 -15.28 -4.28
N ILE A 149 -6.78 -14.34 -3.50
CA ILE A 149 -5.85 -13.32 -3.99
C ILE A 149 -4.61 -13.95 -4.61
N ASN A 150 -4.05 -14.99 -3.99
CA ASN A 150 -2.87 -15.67 -4.51
C ASN A 150 -3.10 -16.36 -5.87
N LYS A 151 -4.35 -16.70 -6.21
CA LYS A 151 -4.73 -17.27 -7.52
C LYS A 151 -4.83 -16.23 -8.63
N ILE A 152 -4.86 -14.93 -8.33
CA ILE A 152 -4.81 -13.87 -9.34
C ILE A 152 -3.48 -13.98 -10.07
N THR A 153 -3.50 -14.18 -11.39
CA THR A 153 -2.28 -14.35 -12.18
C THR A 153 -1.69 -13.03 -12.63
N ASN A 154 -2.53 -12.01 -12.88
CA ASN A 154 -2.08 -10.67 -13.24
C ASN A 154 -1.46 -9.98 -12.00
N PRO A 155 -0.15 -9.70 -12.00
CA PRO A 155 0.53 -9.11 -10.84
C PRO A 155 0.09 -7.67 -10.52
N LEU A 156 -0.30 -6.89 -11.53
CA LEU A 156 -0.84 -5.53 -11.33
C LEU A 156 -2.21 -5.61 -10.63
N GLU A 157 -3.09 -6.48 -11.10
CA GLU A 157 -4.37 -6.76 -10.46
C GLU A 157 -4.16 -7.22 -9.00
N LYS A 158 -3.31 -8.23 -8.80
CA LYS A 158 -3.00 -8.76 -7.46
C LYS A 158 -2.52 -7.67 -6.52
N ALA A 159 -1.63 -6.78 -6.98
CA ALA A 159 -1.10 -5.67 -6.20
C ALA A 159 -2.20 -4.66 -5.79
N ILE A 160 -3.14 -4.36 -6.67
CA ILE A 160 -4.24 -3.44 -6.35
C ILE A 160 -5.26 -4.09 -5.42
N ILE A 161 -5.64 -5.34 -5.70
CA ILE A 161 -6.62 -6.06 -4.88
C ILE A 161 -6.10 -6.31 -3.46
N ILE A 162 -4.83 -6.69 -3.27
CA ILE A 162 -4.27 -6.86 -1.92
C ILE A 162 -4.26 -5.52 -1.16
N ASN A 163 -3.99 -4.40 -1.84
CA ASN A 163 -4.00 -3.08 -1.21
C ASN A 163 -5.39 -2.72 -0.67
N LEU A 164 -6.41 -2.88 -1.51
CA LEU A 164 -7.79 -2.54 -1.16
C LEU A 164 -8.34 -3.50 -0.11
N TRP A 165 -8.07 -4.81 -0.24
CA TRP A 165 -8.52 -5.82 0.71
C TRP A 165 -7.90 -5.64 2.10
N LEU A 166 -6.57 -5.47 2.20
CA LEU A 166 -5.92 -5.22 3.50
C LEU A 166 -6.42 -3.91 4.13
N SER A 167 -6.62 -2.88 3.29
CA SER A 167 -7.17 -1.61 3.74
C SER A 167 -8.62 -1.74 4.22
N TYR A 168 -9.42 -2.62 3.62
CA TYR A 168 -10.82 -2.86 4.01
C TYR A 168 -10.93 -3.66 5.30
N CYS A 169 -10.21 -4.78 5.39
CA CYS A 169 -10.37 -5.75 6.47
C CYS A 169 -9.84 -5.29 7.83
N GLN A 170 -8.94 -4.29 7.85
CA GLN A 170 -8.39 -3.69 9.08
C GLN A 170 -7.88 -4.76 10.06
N PHE A 171 -6.91 -5.58 9.61
CA PHE A 171 -6.36 -6.70 10.38
C PHE A 171 -5.60 -6.28 11.66
N PHE A 172 -5.11 -5.05 11.70
CA PHE A 172 -4.22 -4.52 12.75
C PHE A 172 -4.88 -3.38 13.53
N TYR A 173 -4.33 -3.03 14.68
CA TYR A 173 -4.81 -1.88 15.47
C TYR A 173 -4.52 -0.52 14.82
N ASP A 174 -3.37 -0.39 14.14
CA ASP A 174 -2.97 0.79 13.36
C ASP A 174 -2.11 0.31 12.17
N GLY A 175 -1.72 1.20 11.26
CA GLY A 175 -0.80 0.90 10.16
C GLY A 175 -1.43 0.09 9.02
N ASN A 176 -2.74 -0.17 9.04
CA ASN A 176 -3.44 -1.00 8.05
C ASN A 176 -3.20 -0.52 6.61
N LYS A 177 -3.51 0.76 6.32
CA LYS A 177 -3.41 1.32 4.96
C LYS A 177 -1.97 1.42 4.48
N ARG A 178 -1.04 1.76 5.39
CA ARG A 178 0.40 1.82 5.11
C ARG A 178 0.96 0.43 4.78
N THR A 179 0.63 -0.57 5.60
CA THR A 179 0.98 -1.98 5.37
C THR A 179 0.41 -2.49 4.04
N ALA A 180 -0.84 -2.13 3.72
CA ALA A 180 -1.49 -2.48 2.48
C ALA A 180 -0.76 -1.93 1.24
N ARG A 181 -0.42 -0.62 1.26
CA ARG A 181 0.34 0.04 0.17
C ARG A 181 1.74 -0.55 0.01
N LEU A 182 2.43 -0.86 1.11
CA LEU A 182 3.77 -1.48 1.06
C LEU A 182 3.72 -2.93 0.57
N THR A 183 2.69 -3.69 0.95
CA THR A 183 2.46 -5.04 0.44
C THR A 183 2.16 -5.02 -1.07
N SER A 184 1.37 -4.05 -1.53
CA SER A 184 1.13 -3.79 -2.96
C SER A 184 2.42 -3.50 -3.71
N ASN A 185 3.23 -2.58 -3.18
CA ASN A 185 4.53 -2.22 -3.76
C ASN A 185 5.51 -3.39 -3.79
N LEU A 186 5.52 -4.24 -2.77
CA LEU A 186 6.33 -5.45 -2.77
C LEU A 186 5.99 -6.33 -3.99
N ILE A 187 4.71 -6.47 -4.35
CA ILE A 187 4.30 -7.23 -5.54
C ILE A 187 4.73 -6.52 -6.83
N LEU A 188 4.47 -5.21 -6.96
CA LEU A 188 4.82 -4.45 -8.17
C LEU A 188 6.34 -4.47 -8.44
N ILE A 189 7.16 -4.27 -7.40
CA ILE A 189 8.62 -4.23 -7.50
C ILE A 189 9.19 -5.62 -7.72
N SER A 190 8.60 -6.67 -7.12
CA SER A 190 9.08 -8.05 -7.33
C SER A 190 8.82 -8.56 -8.75
N ASN A 191 7.88 -7.93 -9.48
CA ASN A 191 7.55 -8.29 -10.87
C ASN A 191 8.06 -7.24 -11.88
N ASP A 192 8.85 -6.26 -11.42
CA ASP A 192 9.44 -5.20 -12.25
C ASP A 192 8.43 -4.35 -13.03
N ILE A 193 7.21 -4.19 -12.50
CA ILE A 193 6.12 -3.48 -13.19
C ILE A 193 6.15 -1.99 -12.87
N GLY A 194 6.29 -1.64 -11.59
CA GLY A 194 5.99 -0.29 -11.14
C GLY A 194 6.19 -0.04 -9.65
N VAL A 195 5.84 1.19 -9.26
CA VAL A 195 5.76 1.63 -7.87
C VAL A 195 4.50 2.48 -7.69
N LEU A 196 3.77 2.20 -6.60
CA LEU A 196 2.54 2.87 -6.20
C LEU A 196 2.85 3.89 -5.10
N SER A 197 2.62 5.17 -5.39
CA SER A 197 2.57 6.27 -4.41
C SER A 197 1.32 7.09 -4.68
N ILE A 198 0.60 7.49 -3.62
CA ILE A 198 -0.57 8.36 -3.76
C ILE A 198 -0.08 9.78 -3.46
N PRO A 199 0.10 10.65 -4.47
CA PRO A 199 0.68 11.96 -4.25
C PRO A 199 -0.13 12.79 -3.26
N ALA A 200 0.53 13.55 -2.40
CA ALA A 200 -0.14 14.42 -1.42
C ALA A 200 -1.22 15.33 -2.05
N LYS A 201 -0.99 15.81 -3.28
CA LYS A 201 -1.95 16.61 -4.07
C LYS A 201 -3.26 15.88 -4.40
N HIS A 202 -3.29 14.55 -4.37
CA HIS A 202 -4.45 13.72 -4.65
C HIS A 202 -5.08 13.11 -3.39
N LYS A 203 -4.59 13.46 -2.20
CA LYS A 203 -5.07 12.93 -0.91
C LYS A 203 -6.58 13.06 -0.73
N GLN A 204 -7.15 14.23 -1.03
CA GLN A 204 -8.59 14.46 -0.87
C GLN A 204 -9.42 13.53 -1.76
N GLU A 205 -9.09 13.48 -3.05
CA GLU A 205 -9.77 12.61 -4.03
C GLU A 205 -9.68 11.14 -3.60
N TYR A 206 -8.49 10.68 -3.23
CA TYR A 206 -8.27 9.32 -2.76
C TYR A 206 -9.10 9.00 -1.50
N ASN A 207 -9.13 9.89 -0.51
CA ASN A 207 -9.89 9.68 0.72
C ASN A 207 -11.39 9.58 0.44
N THR A 208 -11.94 10.43 -0.44
CA THR A 208 -13.34 10.36 -0.85
C THR A 208 -13.68 9.01 -1.51
N LEU A 209 -12.82 8.56 -2.43
CA LEU A 209 -13.02 7.26 -3.11
C LEU A 209 -12.92 6.08 -2.13
N MET A 210 -11.95 6.14 -1.20
CA MET A 210 -11.80 5.11 -0.17
C MET A 210 -13.00 5.07 0.77
N LEU A 211 -13.56 6.20 1.19
CA LEU A 211 -14.77 6.24 2.02
C LEU A 211 -15.93 5.54 1.31
N ASN A 212 -16.17 5.83 0.03
CA ASN A 212 -17.20 5.14 -0.74
C ASN A 212 -16.91 3.62 -0.85
N PHE A 213 -15.66 3.25 -1.06
CA PHE A 213 -15.25 1.84 -1.08
C PHE A 213 -15.48 1.15 0.27
N TYR A 214 -15.24 1.81 1.40
CA TYR A 214 -15.54 1.24 2.72
C TYR A 214 -17.03 0.97 2.93
N GLU A 215 -17.90 1.86 2.46
CA GLU A 215 -19.35 1.70 2.60
C GLU A 215 -19.92 0.62 1.66
N THR A 216 -19.36 0.45 0.46
CA THR A 216 -19.98 -0.35 -0.61
C THR A 216 -19.23 -1.64 -0.97
N LEU A 217 -17.94 -1.70 -0.66
CA LEU A 217 -16.97 -2.69 -1.16
C LEU A 217 -16.77 -2.65 -2.70
N GLU A 218 -17.36 -1.66 -3.40
CA GLU A 218 -17.20 -1.46 -4.85
C GLU A 218 -15.91 -0.69 -5.15
N ALA A 219 -15.02 -1.28 -5.95
CA ALA A 219 -13.64 -0.84 -6.08
C ALA A 219 -13.27 -0.21 -7.42
N ASP A 220 -14.14 -0.25 -8.44
CA ASP A 220 -13.80 0.17 -9.81
C ASP A 220 -13.25 1.60 -9.88
N GLU A 221 -13.84 2.56 -9.15
CA GLU A 221 -13.38 3.95 -9.17
C GLU A 221 -12.03 4.13 -8.45
N VAL A 222 -11.80 3.40 -7.34
CA VAL A 222 -10.49 3.41 -6.66
C VAL A 222 -9.43 2.76 -7.54
N ILE A 223 -9.75 1.64 -8.21
CA ILE A 223 -8.85 0.95 -9.13
C ILE A 223 -8.42 1.89 -10.26
N LYS A 224 -9.37 2.53 -10.94
CA LYS A 224 -9.09 3.50 -12.01
C LYS A 224 -8.20 4.65 -11.50
N PHE A 225 -8.53 5.22 -10.34
CA PHE A 225 -7.75 6.29 -9.73
C PHE A 225 -6.30 5.87 -9.45
N LEU A 226 -6.09 4.69 -8.84
CA LEU A 226 -4.75 4.21 -8.52
C LEU A 226 -3.93 3.96 -9.79
N LEU A 227 -4.52 3.29 -10.78
CA LEU A 227 -3.87 3.02 -12.06
C LEU A 227 -3.46 4.31 -12.77
N GLU A 228 -4.39 5.26 -12.89
CA GLU A 228 -4.19 6.45 -13.72
C GLU A 228 -3.33 7.54 -13.07
N LYS A 229 -3.32 7.62 -11.73
CA LYS A 229 -2.72 8.76 -11.00
C LYS A 229 -1.64 8.37 -9.99
N CYS A 230 -1.55 7.11 -9.59
CA CYS A 230 -0.74 6.71 -8.43
C CYS A 230 0.35 5.67 -8.76
N ILE A 231 0.35 5.06 -9.95
CA ILE A 231 1.38 4.10 -10.33
C ILE A 231 2.29 4.71 -11.38
N THR A 232 3.58 4.69 -11.07
CA THR A 232 4.65 4.85 -12.06
C THR A 232 5.02 3.46 -12.57
N PHE A 233 4.84 3.22 -13.87
CA PHE A 233 5.20 1.96 -14.52
C PHE A 233 6.62 2.03 -15.08
N PHE A 234 7.29 0.89 -15.23
CA PHE A 234 8.62 0.81 -15.83
C PHE A 234 8.61 -0.06 -17.07
N ASP A 235 9.22 0.45 -18.14
CA ASP A 235 9.35 -0.22 -19.45
C ASP A 235 10.80 -0.09 -19.92
N GLY A 236 11.58 -1.18 -19.75
CA GLY A 236 13.03 -1.18 -19.88
C GLY A 236 13.69 -0.17 -18.93
N TYR A 237 14.34 0.85 -19.48
CA TYR A 237 15.03 1.91 -18.73
C TYR A 237 14.22 3.21 -18.64
N ASN A 238 12.91 3.16 -18.93
CA ASN A 238 12.03 4.32 -18.87
C ASN A 238 10.96 4.12 -17.80
N TYR A 239 10.48 5.22 -17.22
CA TYR A 239 9.23 5.21 -16.46
C TYR A 239 8.10 5.81 -17.32
N LYS A 240 6.88 5.32 -17.11
CA LYS A 240 5.69 5.67 -17.88
C LYS A 240 4.49 5.83 -16.98
N SER A 241 3.59 6.72 -17.37
CA SER A 241 2.23 6.78 -16.82
C SER A 241 1.34 5.71 -17.47
N TYR A 242 0.22 5.41 -16.81
CA TYR A 242 -0.81 4.52 -17.36
C TYR A 242 -1.33 4.97 -18.72
N LYS A 243 -1.48 6.29 -18.93
CA LYS A 243 -2.00 6.84 -20.19
C LYS A 243 -1.05 6.59 -21.35
N GLU A 244 0.25 6.77 -21.13
CA GLU A 244 1.28 6.53 -22.14
C GLU A 244 1.33 5.07 -22.60
N LEU A 245 1.05 4.13 -21.69
CA LEU A 245 1.13 2.69 -21.98
C LEU A 245 -0.17 2.11 -22.54
N PHE A 246 -1.32 2.55 -22.03
CA PHE A 246 -2.58 1.81 -22.23
C PHE A 246 -3.72 2.64 -22.82
N LYS A 247 -3.59 3.98 -22.94
CA LYS A 247 -4.64 4.82 -23.54
C LYS A 247 -4.33 5.37 -24.94
N ASN A 248 -3.09 5.28 -25.40
CA ASN A 248 -2.68 5.76 -26.74
C ASN A 248 -2.74 4.67 -27.84
N GLY A 249 -3.58 3.63 -27.66
CA GLY A 249 -3.66 2.46 -28.54
C GLY A 249 -5.05 2.17 -29.11
N ASN A 250 -5.87 3.20 -29.35
CA ASN A 250 -7.13 3.10 -30.11
C ASN A 250 -7.07 4.00 -31.34
#